data_AF-A0A848FJ82-F1
#
_entry.id   AF-A0A848FJ82-F1
#
_cell.length_a   1.000
_cell.length_b   1.000
_cell.length_c   1.000
_cell.angle_alpha   90.00
_cell.angle_beta   90.00
_cell.angle_gamma   90.00
#
_symmetry.space_group_name_H-M   'P 1'
#
loop_
_entity.id
_entity.type
_entity.pdbx_description
1 polymer ?
#
loop_
_entity_poly.entity_id
_entity_poly.type
_entity_poly.pdbx_seq_one_letter_code
_entity_poly.pdbx_strand_id
1 'polypeptide(L)'
;TLEETMRAAAAPSAPEWQRRWETAVEALGLPVWRMPSGAGHDAMKLHEAMPQAMLFLRGGNAGISHNPLETITNDDAELCVQAFHGLLSQLA
;
A
#
# COMPACT_ATOMS: atom_id res chain seq x y z
N THR A 1 -25.93 -22.41 -1.15
CA THR A 1 -26.21 -21.10 -1.77
C THR A 1 -25.21 -20.12 -1.20
N LEU A 2 -24.76 -19.13 -1.99
CA LEU A 2 -23.93 -18.03 -1.47
C LEU A 2 -24.86 -16.89 -1.03
N GLU A 3 -24.60 -16.32 0.15
CA GLU A 3 -25.33 -15.17 0.71
C GLU A 3 -24.35 -14.01 0.87
N GLU A 4 -24.74 -12.82 0.38
CA GLU A 4 -23.92 -11.61 0.49
C GLU A 4 -23.99 -11.08 1.92
N THR A 5 -22.86 -11.13 2.63
CA THR A 5 -22.77 -10.63 4.01
C THR A 5 -22.36 -9.16 4.10
N MET A 6 -21.69 -8.63 3.08
CA MET A 6 -21.18 -7.27 3.08
C MET A 6 -20.99 -6.72 1.66
N ARG A 7 -21.28 -5.43 1.50
CA ARG A 7 -20.92 -4.62 0.35
C ARG A 7 -20.33 -3.30 0.83
N ALA A 8 -19.12 -2.97 0.37
CA ALA A 8 -18.41 -1.76 0.75
C ALA A 8 -18.09 -0.91 -0.49
N ALA A 9 -18.16 0.42 -0.33
CA ALA A 9 -17.68 1.36 -1.35
C ALA A 9 -16.14 1.42 -1.35
N ALA A 10 -15.55 1.93 -2.44
CA ALA A 10 -14.12 2.22 -2.47
C ALA A 10 -13.75 3.29 -1.43
N ALA A 11 -12.63 3.11 -0.73
CA ALA A 11 -12.12 4.04 0.25
C ALA A 11 -10.97 4.88 -0.36
N PRO A 12 -11.15 6.19 -0.60
CA PRO A 12 -10.11 7.01 -1.21
C PRO A 12 -8.93 7.23 -0.24
N SER A 13 -7.71 7.13 -0.77
CA SER A 13 -6.53 7.58 -0.03
C SER A 13 -6.57 9.09 0.20
N ALA A 14 -6.12 9.54 1.37
CA ALA A 14 -5.95 10.94 1.68
C ALA A 14 -4.83 11.55 0.81
N PRO A 15 -5.07 12.63 0.05
CA PRO A 15 -4.08 13.19 -0.89
C PRO A 15 -2.77 13.63 -0.23
N GLU A 16 -2.81 14.08 1.01
CA GLU A 16 -1.62 14.45 1.78
C GLU A 16 -0.77 13.23 2.16
N TRP A 17 -1.40 12.10 2.52
CA TRP A 17 -0.69 10.86 2.84
C TRP A 17 -0.15 10.17 1.60
N GLN A 18 -0.87 10.24 0.49
CA GLN A 18 -0.36 9.75 -0.79
C GLN A 18 0.91 10.51 -1.17
N ARG A 19 0.92 11.85 -1.08
CA ARG A 19 2.12 12.66 -1.33
C ARG A 19 3.30 12.31 -0.42
N ARG A 20 3.06 11.99 0.85
CA ARG A 20 4.13 11.54 1.77
C ARG A 20 4.79 10.25 1.29
N TRP A 21 4.00 9.29 0.81
CA TRP A 21 4.53 8.07 0.20
C TRP A 21 5.31 8.37 -1.09
N GLU A 22 4.80 9.27 -1.93
CA GLU A 22 5.49 9.68 -3.16
C GLU A 22 6.86 10.28 -2.86
N THR A 23 6.94 11.23 -1.93
CA THR A 23 8.20 11.82 -1.48
C THR A 23 9.17 10.78 -0.91
N ALA A 24 8.66 9.82 -0.13
CA ALA A 24 9.49 8.76 0.43
C ALA A 24 10.06 7.82 -0.65
N VAL A 25 9.27 7.49 -1.68
CA VAL A 25 9.71 6.66 -2.82
C VAL A 25 10.69 7.44 -3.70
N GLU A 26 10.42 8.71 -3.99
CA GLU A 26 11.30 9.59 -4.78
C GLU A 26 12.66 9.78 -4.11
N ALA A 27 12.71 9.88 -2.78
CA ALA A 27 13.95 10.01 -2.02
C ALA A 27 14.90 8.80 -2.18
N LEU A 28 14.36 7.62 -2.55
CA LEU A 28 15.14 6.43 -2.88
C LEU A 28 15.57 6.38 -4.36
N GLY A 29 15.23 7.41 -5.15
CA GLY A 29 15.52 7.45 -6.59
C GLY A 29 14.63 6.53 -7.43
N LEU A 30 13.50 6.07 -6.87
CA LEU A 30 12.55 5.17 -7.54
C LEU A 30 11.45 5.96 -8.26
N PRO A 31 10.91 5.44 -9.39
CA PRO A 31 9.76 6.03 -10.04
C PRO A 31 8.49 5.86 -9.19
N VAL A 32 7.66 6.90 -9.17
CA VAL A 32 6.36 6.87 -8.50
C VAL A 32 5.28 6.32 -9.43
N TRP A 33 4.55 5.32 -8.94
CA TRP A 33 3.38 4.77 -9.61
C TRP A 33 2.16 4.87 -8.70
N ARG A 34 1.04 5.36 -9.24
CA ARG A 34 -0.25 5.38 -8.55
C ARG A 34 -1.14 4.29 -9.12
N MET A 35 -1.73 3.50 -8.23
CA MET A 35 -2.72 2.49 -8.62
C MET A 35 -3.77 2.31 -7.52
N PRO A 36 -5.02 1.95 -7.88
CA PRO A 36 -6.01 1.53 -6.89
C PRO A 36 -5.65 0.15 -6.31
N SER A 37 -5.98 -0.09 -5.03
CA SER A 37 -6.00 -1.46 -4.52
C SER A 37 -7.25 -2.19 -5.00
N GLY A 38 -7.09 -3.39 -5.55
CA GLY A 38 -8.19 -4.27 -5.93
C GLY A 38 -8.72 -5.12 -4.77
N ALA A 39 -8.04 -5.15 -3.63
CA ALA A 39 -8.38 -5.96 -2.47
C ALA A 39 -8.78 -5.10 -1.27
N GLY A 40 -9.53 -5.72 -0.35
CA GLY A 40 -9.86 -5.11 0.94
C GLY A 40 -8.64 -5.10 1.87
N HIS A 41 -8.45 -3.99 2.57
CA HIS A 41 -7.45 -3.85 3.65
C HIS A 41 -8.07 -3.08 4.81
N ASP A 42 -7.48 -3.19 6.00
CA ASP A 42 -7.93 -2.42 7.19
C ASP A 42 -7.95 -0.91 6.93
N ALA A 43 -7.06 -0.43 6.06
CA ALA A 43 -7.02 0.94 5.56
C ALA A 43 -8.38 1.44 5.02
N MET A 44 -9.20 0.55 4.43
CA MET A 44 -10.54 0.92 3.98
C MET A 44 -11.47 1.32 5.13
N LYS A 45 -11.34 0.67 6.29
CA LYS A 45 -12.12 1.03 7.48
C LYS A 45 -11.52 2.22 8.22
N LEU A 46 -10.18 2.27 8.31
CA LEU A 46 -9.46 3.39 8.93
C LEU A 46 -9.74 4.72 8.24
N HIS A 47 -10.01 4.71 6.92
CA HIS A 47 -10.37 5.91 6.17
C HIS A 47 -11.57 6.69 6.75
N GLU A 48 -12.50 6.02 7.43
CA GLU A 48 -13.65 6.68 8.06
C GLU A 48 -13.28 7.46 9.32
N ALA A 49 -12.15 7.14 9.95
CA ALA A 49 -11.73 7.67 11.25
C ALA A 49 -10.48 8.55 11.17
N MET A 50 -9.61 8.33 10.19
CA MET A 50 -8.35 9.06 10.05
C MET A 50 -7.86 9.10 8.60
N PRO A 51 -7.06 10.11 8.22
CA PRO A 51 -6.45 10.15 6.90
C PRO A 51 -5.44 9.01 6.74
N GLN A 52 -5.49 8.31 5.61
CA GLN A 52 -4.64 7.14 5.32
C GLN A 52 -4.26 7.10 3.83
N ALA A 53 -3.11 6.51 3.53
CA ALA A 53 -2.75 6.03 2.21
C ALA A 53 -1.81 4.82 2.35
N MET A 54 -1.70 3.99 1.31
CA MET A 54 -0.89 2.77 1.34
C MET A 54 0.31 2.85 0.41
N LEU A 55 1.42 2.22 0.82
CA LEU A 55 2.54 1.88 -0.04
C LEU A 55 2.42 0.42 -0.50
N PHE A 56 2.60 0.17 -1.79
CA PHE A 56 2.55 -1.18 -2.36
C PHE A 56 3.96 -1.70 -2.66
N LEU A 57 4.10 -3.01 -2.49
CA LEU A 57 5.28 -3.76 -2.91
C LEU A 57 4.96 -4.66 -4.09
N ARG A 58 5.95 -4.90 -4.96
CA ARG A 58 5.80 -5.85 -6.07
C ARG A 58 5.72 -7.27 -5.54
N GLY A 59 4.64 -7.98 -5.88
CA GLY A 59 4.53 -9.42 -5.69
C GLY A 59 5.24 -10.18 -6.80
N GLY A 60 6.02 -11.19 -6.43
CA GLY A 60 6.58 -12.18 -7.35
C GLY A 60 5.48 -13.05 -7.99
N ASN A 61 5.89 -13.96 -8.88
CA ASN A 61 4.98 -14.90 -9.54
C ASN A 61 3.72 -14.22 -10.13
N ALA A 62 3.93 -13.11 -10.85
CA ALA A 62 2.86 -12.30 -11.45
C ALA A 62 1.85 -11.70 -10.47
N GLY A 63 2.26 -11.43 -9.22
CA GLY A 63 1.41 -10.83 -8.19
C GLY A 63 0.43 -11.81 -7.54
N ILE A 64 0.71 -13.11 -7.60
CA ILE A 64 -0.07 -14.12 -6.89
C ILE A 64 -0.06 -13.83 -5.38
N SER A 65 -1.24 -13.90 -4.75
CA SER A 65 -1.43 -13.77 -3.30
C SER A 65 -2.43 -14.80 -2.78
N HIS A 66 -2.48 -15.02 -1.45
CA HIS A 66 -3.26 -16.06 -0.78
C HIS A 66 -2.96 -17.47 -1.31
N ASN A 67 -1.70 -17.70 -1.67
CA ASN A 67 -1.22 -18.94 -2.27
C ASN A 67 0.20 -19.24 -1.79
N PRO A 68 0.61 -20.51 -1.63
CA PRO A 68 1.99 -20.85 -1.27
C PRO A 68 3.07 -20.34 -2.24
N LEU A 69 2.70 -19.98 -3.47
CA LEU A 69 3.59 -19.33 -4.45
C LEU A 69 3.68 -17.81 -4.28
N GLU A 70 2.98 -17.22 -3.32
CA GLU A 70 3.13 -15.81 -2.98
C GLU A 70 4.57 -15.54 -2.51
N THR A 71 5.21 -14.56 -3.13
CA THR A 71 6.62 -14.23 -2.88
C THR A 71 6.86 -12.75 -3.06
N ILE A 72 7.92 -12.25 -2.42
CA ILE A 72 8.52 -10.94 -2.66
C ILE A 72 10.04 -11.13 -2.77
N THR A 73 10.75 -10.15 -3.31
CA THR A 73 12.22 -10.17 -3.31
C THR A 73 12.76 -9.44 -2.07
N ASN A 74 13.98 -9.80 -1.64
CA ASN A 74 14.65 -9.10 -0.54
C ASN A 74 14.94 -7.63 -0.89
N ASP A 75 15.26 -7.35 -2.15
CA ASP A 75 15.52 -5.99 -2.65
C ASP A 75 14.28 -5.11 -2.55
N ASP A 76 13.14 -5.63 -3.03
CA ASP A 76 11.84 -4.98 -2.87
C ASP A 76 11.53 -4.72 -1.38
N ALA A 77 11.68 -5.75 -0.53
CA ALA A 77 11.40 -5.63 0.91
C ALA A 77 12.25 -4.55 1.59
N GLU A 78 13.54 -4.49 1.29
CA GLU A 78 14.47 -3.47 1.82
C GLU A 78 14.05 -2.06 1.38
N LEU A 79 13.80 -1.85 0.09
CA LEU A 79 13.35 -0.55 -0.43
C LEU A 79 12.03 -0.09 0.22
N CYS A 80 11.10 -1.02 0.46
CA CYS A 80 9.84 -0.74 1.15
C CYS A 80 10.08 -0.26 2.60
N VAL A 81 10.94 -0.96 3.34
CA VAL A 81 11.30 -0.59 4.72
C VAL A 81 12.01 0.76 4.75
N GLN A 82 12.93 1.02 3.82
CA GLN A 82 13.64 2.31 3.72
C GLN A 82 12.68 3.46 3.42
N ALA A 83 11.73 3.28 2.49
CA ALA A 83 10.72 4.29 2.18
C ALA A 83 9.84 4.55 3.40
N PHE A 84 9.41 3.51 4.10
CA PHE A 84 8.60 3.66 5.31
C PHE A 84 9.37 4.38 6.43
N HIS A 85 10.63 3.99 6.67
CA HIS A 85 11.49 4.67 7.63
C HIS A 85 11.71 6.15 7.26
N GLY A 86 11.92 6.44 5.99
CA GLY A 86 12.04 7.81 5.47
C GLY A 86 10.78 8.64 5.73
N LEU A 87 9.59 8.08 5.49
CA LEU A 87 8.32 8.72 5.81
C LEU A 87 8.20 9.00 7.32
N LEU A 88 8.45 8.01 8.18
CA LEU A 88 8.34 8.20 9.64
C LEU A 88 9.30 9.26 10.16
N SER A 89 10.53 9.29 9.63
CA SER A 89 11.54 10.28 10.00
C SER A 89 11.14 11.71 9.62
N GLN A 90 10.26 11.89 8.64
CA GLN A 90 9.72 13.20 8.25
C GLN A 90 8.47 13.61 9.06
N LEU A 91 7.91 12.70 9.86
CA LEU A 91 6.76 12.96 10.73
C LEU A 91 7.16 13.25 12.18
N ALA A 92 8.32 12.78 12.60
CA ALA A 92 8.90 13.01 13.93
C ALA A 92 9.48 14.42 14.05
#